data_AF-A0A946MWH7-F1
#
_entry.id   AF-A0A946MWH7-F1
#
_cell.length_a   1.000
_cell.length_b   1.000
_cell.length_c   1.000
_cell.angle_alpha   90.00
_cell.angle_beta   90.00
_cell.angle_gamma   90.00
#
_symmetry.space_group_name_H-M   'P 1'
#
loop_
_entity.id
_entity.type
_entity.pdbx_description
1 polymer ?
#
loop_
_entity_poly.entity_id
_entity_poly.type
_entity_poly.pdbx_seq_one_letter_code
_entity_poly.pdbx_strand_id
1 'polypeptide(L)'
;MSITLKQLRSGWLYEVASASAPTTFSAIDPASVPVYSTASQVVLRVTADSAQYGATAYTIQGSGGGNTSDLSTVTLSVPGGNGTTRTDYFNLAPATGTYGTISSTETIDQGHLTSRLSHEQQVELESLVGSVCNYNGSIIRIVESSRTDSKELEEGGMLEGFDVTLTSSRQQWSDFNMRPIVGATLTRGGKKFRVESVVTSDGAFELGLLKKHG
;
A
#
# COMPACT_ATOMS: atom_id res chain seq x y z
N MET A 1 -15.45 -31.09 -2.42
CA MET A 1 -15.60 -29.62 -2.47
C MET A 1 -14.21 -29.05 -2.24
N SER A 2 -13.83 -28.01 -2.97
CA SER A 2 -12.51 -27.41 -2.84
C SER A 2 -12.56 -25.91 -3.04
N ILE A 3 -11.55 -25.21 -2.53
CA ILE A 3 -11.25 -23.85 -2.99
C ILE A 3 -10.03 -23.90 -3.89
N THR A 4 -10.02 -22.98 -4.86
CA THR A 4 -8.98 -22.83 -5.86
C THR A 4 -8.57 -21.36 -5.88
N LEU A 5 -7.28 -21.06 -5.80
CA LEU A 5 -6.80 -19.68 -5.93
C LEU A 5 -6.55 -19.35 -7.41
N LYS A 6 -7.03 -18.20 -7.84
CA LYS A 6 -6.87 -17.69 -9.21
C LYS A 6 -6.28 -16.28 -9.20
N GLN A 7 -5.81 -15.84 -10.36
CA GLN A 7 -5.24 -14.49 -10.57
C GLN A 7 -4.01 -14.21 -9.69
N LEU A 8 -3.22 -15.26 -9.42
CA LEU A 8 -1.92 -15.14 -8.79
C LEU A 8 -0.97 -14.37 -9.73
N ARG A 9 -0.15 -13.48 -9.17
CA ARG A 9 0.77 -12.63 -9.93
C ARG A 9 2.19 -13.18 -9.88
N SER A 10 2.89 -13.13 -11.01
CA SER A 10 4.33 -13.36 -11.03
C SER A 10 5.07 -12.20 -10.36
N GLY A 11 6.00 -12.51 -9.46
CA GLY A 11 6.77 -11.52 -8.69
C GLY A 11 6.31 -11.35 -7.24
N TRP A 12 5.21 -11.99 -6.83
CA TRP A 12 4.77 -12.03 -5.44
C TRP A 12 5.02 -13.41 -4.83
N LEU A 13 5.33 -13.43 -3.53
CA LEU A 13 5.48 -14.65 -2.76
C LEU A 13 4.14 -15.00 -2.12
N TYR A 14 3.62 -16.17 -2.48
CA TYR A 14 2.43 -16.76 -1.89
C TYR A 14 2.84 -17.93 -1.02
N GLU A 15 2.29 -18.01 0.18
CA GLU A 15 2.60 -19.07 1.13
C GLU A 15 1.33 -19.58 1.80
N VAL A 16 1.32 -20.84 2.19
CA VAL A 16 0.18 -21.49 2.85
C VAL A 16 0.59 -22.20 4.13
N ALA A 17 -0.32 -22.23 5.10
CA ALA A 17 -0.26 -23.10 6.25
C ALA A 17 -1.64 -23.69 6.58
N SER A 18 -1.66 -24.77 7.35
CA SER A 18 -2.89 -25.47 7.75
C SER A 18 -3.05 -25.54 9.27
N ALA A 19 -3.12 -24.38 9.92
CA ALA A 19 -3.30 -24.24 11.38
C ALA A 19 -3.95 -22.89 11.73
N SER A 20 -4.53 -22.76 12.93
CA SER A 20 -5.15 -21.51 13.41
C SER A 20 -4.14 -20.42 13.77
N ALA A 21 -2.92 -20.80 14.14
CA ALA A 21 -1.80 -19.91 14.43
C ALA A 21 -0.51 -20.54 13.88
N PRO A 22 -0.30 -20.52 12.56
CA PRO A 22 0.83 -21.19 11.94
C PRO A 22 2.15 -20.48 12.24
N THR A 23 3.15 -21.23 12.70
CA THR A 23 4.53 -20.74 12.87
C THR A 23 5.42 -21.02 11.66
N THR A 24 4.93 -21.85 10.73
CA THR A 24 5.63 -22.26 9.52
C THR A 24 4.68 -22.16 8.33
N PHE A 25 5.19 -21.63 7.23
CA PHE A 25 4.46 -21.52 5.97
C PHE A 25 5.24 -22.20 4.86
N SER A 26 4.52 -22.74 3.88
CA SER A 26 5.08 -23.35 2.69
C SER A 26 4.80 -22.47 1.48
N ALA A 27 5.83 -22.11 0.72
CA ALA A 27 5.66 -21.35 -0.51
C ALA A 27 4.81 -22.13 -1.52
N ILE A 28 3.99 -21.40 -2.26
CA ILE A 28 3.16 -21.89 -3.34
C ILE A 28 3.75 -21.36 -4.65
N ASP A 29 3.84 -22.22 -5.66
CA ASP A 29 4.15 -21.76 -7.02
C ASP A 29 2.93 -21.06 -7.63
N PRO A 30 3.00 -19.75 -7.98
CA PRO A 30 1.92 -19.03 -8.63
C PRO A 30 1.49 -19.61 -9.99
N ALA A 31 2.39 -20.33 -10.67
CA ALA A 31 2.10 -21.01 -11.93
C ALA A 31 1.27 -22.29 -11.73
N SER A 32 1.27 -22.84 -10.52
CA SER A 32 0.38 -23.93 -10.12
C SER A 32 -0.89 -23.33 -9.51
N VAL A 33 -2.06 -23.68 -10.04
CA VAL A 33 -3.33 -23.25 -9.46
C VAL A 33 -3.59 -24.11 -8.21
N PRO A 34 -3.43 -23.59 -6.98
CA PRO A 34 -3.47 -24.39 -5.78
C PRO A 34 -4.92 -24.76 -5.48
N VAL A 35 -5.15 -26.03 -5.15
CA VAL A 35 -6.48 -26.56 -4.81
C VAL A 35 -6.44 -27.13 -3.39
N TYR A 36 -7.36 -26.66 -2.55
CA TYR A 36 -7.49 -27.10 -1.16
C TYR A 36 -8.86 -27.77 -0.96
N SER A 37 -8.88 -29.05 -0.56
CA SER A 37 -10.07 -29.91 -0.66
C SER A 37 -10.48 -30.63 0.64
N THR A 38 -9.83 -30.37 1.77
CA THR A 38 -10.12 -31.04 3.04
C THR A 38 -10.66 -30.09 4.11
N ALA A 39 -11.27 -30.64 5.17
CA ALA A 39 -11.89 -29.93 6.29
C ALA A 39 -10.86 -29.23 7.21
N SER A 40 -9.92 -28.49 6.61
CA SER A 40 -8.81 -27.85 7.29
C SER A 40 -8.97 -26.34 7.22
N GLN A 41 -8.53 -25.66 8.28
CA GLN A 41 -8.26 -24.25 8.21
C GLN A 41 -7.07 -24.04 7.28
N VAL A 42 -7.21 -23.16 6.30
CA VAL A 42 -6.12 -22.76 5.40
C VAL A 42 -5.78 -21.31 5.73
N VAL A 43 -4.51 -21.02 5.91
CA VAL A 43 -4.00 -19.67 6.11
C VAL A 43 -3.12 -19.34 4.92
N LEU A 44 -3.47 -18.29 4.18
CA LEU A 44 -2.67 -17.81 3.05
C LEU A 44 -1.94 -16.56 3.45
N ARG A 45 -0.67 -16.48 3.14
CA ARG A 45 0.16 -15.29 3.30
C ARG A 45 0.65 -14.84 1.95
N VAL A 46 0.53 -13.55 1.66
CA VAL A 46 0.98 -12.95 0.40
C VAL A 46 1.91 -11.78 0.69
N THR A 47 3.04 -11.76 -0.02
CA THR A 47 4.09 -10.77 0.12
C THR A 47 4.46 -10.22 -1.26
N ALA A 48 4.47 -8.90 -1.42
CA ALA A 48 4.95 -8.25 -2.63
C ALA A 48 6.38 -7.70 -2.46
N ASP A 49 7.12 -7.68 -3.55
CA ASP A 49 8.47 -7.11 -3.69
C ASP A 49 8.50 -5.57 -3.73
N SER A 50 7.34 -4.96 -3.91
CA SER A 50 7.16 -3.54 -4.21
C SER A 50 5.86 -3.02 -3.60
N ALA A 51 5.71 -1.70 -3.56
CA ALA A 51 4.48 -1.11 -3.06
C ALA A 51 3.32 -1.45 -4.01
N GLN A 52 2.24 -2.00 -3.47
CA GLN A 52 1.06 -2.44 -4.22
C GLN A 52 -0.15 -1.81 -3.54
N TYR A 53 -0.89 -0.95 -4.23
CA TYR A 53 -2.04 -0.27 -3.65
C TYR A 53 -3.32 -0.76 -4.32
N GLY A 54 -4.20 -1.43 -3.56
CA GLY A 54 -5.48 -1.96 -4.08
C GLY A 54 -5.35 -3.04 -5.15
N ALA A 55 -4.16 -3.60 -5.33
CA ALA A 55 -3.89 -4.59 -6.37
C ALA A 55 -4.54 -5.92 -6.02
N THR A 56 -5.25 -6.56 -6.96
CA THR A 56 -5.80 -7.91 -6.71
C THR A 56 -4.67 -8.90 -6.45
N ALA A 57 -4.68 -9.51 -5.26
CA ALA A 57 -3.72 -10.51 -4.83
C ALA A 57 -4.06 -11.89 -5.37
N TYR A 58 -5.32 -12.27 -5.20
CA TYR A 58 -5.89 -13.51 -5.71
C TYR A 58 -7.41 -13.47 -5.58
N THR A 59 -8.07 -14.29 -6.38
CA THR A 59 -9.50 -14.57 -6.26
C THR A 59 -9.69 -15.99 -5.79
N ILE A 60 -10.57 -16.16 -4.80
CA ILE A 60 -10.91 -17.47 -4.24
C ILE A 60 -12.13 -17.98 -4.99
N GLN A 61 -11.96 -19.10 -5.66
CA GLN A 61 -13.04 -19.80 -6.33
C GLN A 61 -13.39 -21.07 -5.56
N GLY A 62 -14.68 -21.28 -5.26
CA GLY A 62 -15.17 -22.55 -4.74
C GLY A 62 -15.56 -23.51 -5.88
N SER A 63 -15.23 -24.80 -5.76
CA SER A 63 -15.69 -25.92 -6.63
C SER A 63 -16.40 -27.08 -5.90
N GLY A 64 -17.63 -27.43 -6.30
CA GLY A 64 -18.56 -28.21 -5.47
C GLY A 64 -19.92 -28.45 -6.14
N GLY A 65 -20.45 -29.67 -6.01
CA GLY A 65 -21.72 -30.05 -6.66
C GLY A 65 -21.72 -29.94 -8.19
N GLY A 66 -20.55 -29.99 -8.84
CA GLY A 66 -20.40 -29.79 -10.29
C GLY A 66 -20.30 -28.33 -10.73
N ASN A 67 -20.42 -27.36 -9.82
CA ASN A 67 -20.37 -25.93 -10.12
C ASN A 67 -19.11 -25.27 -9.54
N THR A 68 -18.72 -24.16 -10.17
CA THR A 68 -17.64 -23.29 -9.69
C THR A 68 -18.12 -21.84 -9.60
N SER A 69 -17.77 -21.13 -8.53
CA SER A 69 -18.13 -19.72 -8.34
C SER A 69 -17.05 -18.96 -7.59
N ASP A 70 -16.82 -17.70 -7.98
CA ASP A 70 -15.91 -16.82 -7.26
C ASP A 70 -16.57 -16.39 -5.95
N LEU A 71 -15.88 -16.62 -4.83
CA LEU A 71 -16.40 -16.42 -3.48
C LEU A 71 -15.90 -15.12 -2.87
N SER A 72 -14.66 -14.72 -3.18
CA SER A 72 -14.06 -13.50 -2.67
C SER A 72 -12.87 -13.08 -3.54
N THR A 73 -12.72 -11.78 -3.77
CA THR A 73 -11.53 -11.18 -4.36
C THR A 73 -10.72 -10.51 -3.26
N VAL A 74 -9.48 -10.96 -3.09
CA VAL A 74 -8.57 -10.47 -2.07
C VAL A 74 -7.62 -9.45 -2.69
N THR A 75 -7.56 -8.25 -2.12
CA THR A 75 -6.65 -7.18 -2.57
C THR A 75 -5.45 -7.04 -1.64
N LEU A 76 -4.31 -6.63 -2.20
CA LEU A 76 -3.08 -6.31 -1.50
C LEU A 76 -2.86 -4.80 -1.53
N SER A 77 -2.57 -4.26 -0.36
CA SER A 77 -2.26 -2.86 -0.05
C SER A 77 -0.95 -2.84 0.75
N VAL A 78 0.16 -3.08 0.06
CA VAL A 78 1.52 -2.99 0.59
C VAL A 78 2.04 -1.58 0.32
N PRO A 79 2.18 -0.71 1.33
CA PRO A 79 2.67 0.65 1.11
C PRO A 79 4.19 0.70 0.84
N GLY A 80 4.93 -0.27 1.38
CA GLY A 80 6.37 -0.18 1.56
C GLY A 80 7.23 -0.80 0.46
N GLY A 81 6.76 -1.85 -0.21
CA GLY A 81 7.61 -2.76 -0.98
C GLY A 81 8.68 -3.50 -0.18
N ASN A 82 8.70 -3.32 1.14
CA ASN A 82 9.66 -3.96 2.04
C ASN A 82 9.11 -5.28 2.61
N GLY A 83 8.18 -5.94 1.90
CA GLY A 83 7.67 -7.26 2.28
C GLY A 83 6.67 -7.28 3.43
N THR A 84 5.81 -6.26 3.60
CA THR A 84 4.68 -6.39 4.52
C THR A 84 3.67 -7.41 3.98
N THR A 85 3.30 -8.35 4.83
CA THR A 85 2.55 -9.55 4.46
C THR A 85 1.07 -9.36 4.74
N ARG A 86 0.18 -9.71 3.80
CA ARG A 86 -1.24 -9.94 4.11
C ARG A 86 -1.42 -11.41 4.47
N THR A 87 -2.10 -11.69 5.57
CA THR A 87 -2.45 -13.07 5.95
C THR A 87 -3.96 -13.20 6.01
N ASP A 88 -4.52 -14.19 5.33
CA ASP A 88 -5.95 -14.45 5.23
C ASP A 88 -6.27 -15.85 5.76
N TYR A 89 -7.40 -15.98 6.45
CA TYR A 89 -7.84 -17.22 7.11
C TYR A 89 -9.08 -17.78 6.42
N PHE A 90 -9.07 -19.09 6.14
CA PHE A 90 -10.16 -19.78 5.46
C PHE A 90 -10.57 -21.02 6.24
N ASN A 91 -11.86 -21.11 6.58
CA ASN A 91 -12.43 -22.29 7.19
C ASN A 91 -13.17 -23.11 6.13
N LEU A 92 -12.58 -24.23 5.72
CA LEU A 92 -13.20 -25.17 4.79
C LEU A 92 -14.13 -26.13 5.54
N ALA A 93 -15.20 -25.61 6.16
CA ALA A 93 -16.21 -26.49 6.77
C ALA A 93 -17.16 -27.02 5.69
N PRO A 94 -17.42 -28.34 5.61
CA PRO A 94 -18.46 -28.89 4.74
C PRO A 94 -19.83 -28.63 5.37
N ALA A 95 -20.45 -27.49 5.06
CA ALA A 95 -21.86 -27.27 5.37
C ALA A 95 -22.69 -27.68 4.16
N THR A 96 -23.30 -28.88 4.23
CA THR A 96 -24.39 -29.36 3.33
C THR A 96 -24.35 -28.76 1.91
N GLY A 97 -23.47 -29.29 1.05
CA GLY A 97 -23.46 -28.96 -0.38
C GLY A 97 -22.81 -27.63 -0.78
N THR A 98 -22.42 -26.78 0.16
CA THR A 98 -21.82 -25.45 -0.08
C THR A 98 -20.53 -25.27 0.71
N TYR A 99 -19.62 -24.39 0.27
CA TYR A 99 -18.40 -24.08 1.04
C TYR A 99 -18.75 -23.37 2.35
N GLY A 100 -17.93 -23.60 3.38
CA GLY A 100 -17.99 -22.85 4.63
C GLY A 100 -17.74 -21.35 4.43
N THR A 101 -18.09 -20.56 5.45
CA THR A 101 -17.89 -19.11 5.44
C THR A 101 -16.41 -18.76 5.31
N ILE A 102 -16.08 -17.92 4.34
CA ILE A 102 -14.76 -17.30 4.22
C ILE A 102 -14.72 -16.10 5.18
N SER A 103 -13.77 -16.11 6.11
CA SER A 103 -13.52 -15.01 7.03
C SER A 103 -12.08 -14.50 6.86
N SER A 104 -11.88 -13.61 5.90
CA SER A 104 -10.62 -12.88 5.79
C SER A 104 -10.46 -12.01 7.03
N THR A 105 -9.47 -12.30 7.87
CA THR A 105 -9.05 -11.38 8.92
C THR A 105 -7.81 -10.67 8.41
N GLU A 106 -7.90 -9.37 8.12
CA GLU A 106 -6.71 -8.60 7.82
C GLU A 106 -5.84 -8.53 9.10
N THR A 107 -4.88 -9.42 9.26
CA THR A 107 -3.96 -9.37 10.41
C THR A 107 -2.78 -8.45 10.10
N ILE A 108 -2.99 -7.16 10.39
CA ILE A 108 -2.22 -6.31 11.32
C ILE A 108 -0.87 -6.95 11.76
N ASP A 109 0.31 -6.57 11.26
CA ASP A 109 0.99 -5.35 11.69
C ASP A 109 0.38 -4.06 11.09
N GLN A 110 -0.53 -3.49 11.88
CA GLN A 110 -1.31 -2.23 11.89
C GLN A 110 -1.44 -1.26 10.68
N GLY A 111 -1.22 -1.65 9.43
CA GLY A 111 -1.31 -0.69 8.30
C GLY A 111 -2.53 -0.79 7.37
N HIS A 112 -3.00 -1.98 7.02
CA HIS A 112 -3.53 -2.21 5.67
C HIS A 112 -4.76 -1.40 5.21
N LEU A 113 -5.87 -1.38 5.97
CA LEU A 113 -7.09 -0.66 5.57
C LEU A 113 -6.95 0.85 5.70
N THR A 114 -6.46 1.32 6.85
CA THR A 114 -6.24 2.76 7.09
C THR A 114 -5.23 3.32 6.11
N SER A 115 -4.18 2.57 5.78
CA SER A 115 -3.17 2.98 4.81
C SER A 115 -3.68 2.96 3.37
N ARG A 116 -4.54 2.00 3.01
CA ARG A 116 -5.27 2.04 1.72
C ARG A 116 -6.16 3.28 1.64
N LEU A 117 -6.96 3.54 2.67
CA LEU A 117 -7.85 4.71 2.71
C LEU A 117 -7.06 6.02 2.69
N SER A 118 -5.96 6.10 3.44
CA SER A 118 -5.07 7.27 3.42
C SER A 118 -4.44 7.47 2.04
N HIS A 119 -4.03 6.39 1.37
CA HIS A 119 -3.56 6.45 -0.01
C HIS A 119 -4.65 6.94 -0.98
N GLU A 120 -5.85 6.35 -0.92
CA GLU A 120 -6.98 6.73 -1.77
C GLU A 120 -7.36 8.21 -1.57
N GLN A 121 -7.43 8.65 -0.31
CA GLN A 121 -7.65 10.05 0.04
C GLN A 121 -6.55 10.96 -0.50
N GLN A 122 -5.28 10.55 -0.40
CA GLN A 122 -4.17 11.35 -0.91
C GLN A 122 -4.21 11.47 -2.44
N VAL A 123 -4.51 10.39 -3.16
CA VAL A 123 -4.68 10.40 -4.63
C VAL A 123 -5.86 11.27 -5.04
N GLU A 124 -6.97 11.21 -4.30
CA GLU A 124 -8.13 12.07 -4.55
C GLU A 124 -7.81 13.56 -4.29
N LEU A 125 -7.13 13.87 -3.18
CA LEU A 125 -6.69 15.24 -2.87
C LEU A 125 -5.75 15.80 -3.95
N GLU A 126 -4.82 14.97 -4.45
CA GLU A 126 -3.95 15.35 -5.55
C GLU A 126 -4.73 15.70 -6.81
N SER A 127 -5.72 14.87 -7.15
CA SER A 127 -6.59 15.08 -8.30
C SER A 127 -7.38 16.39 -8.19
N LEU A 128 -7.95 16.66 -7.01
CA LEU A 128 -8.87 17.78 -6.78
C LEU A 128 -8.15 19.12 -6.59
N VAL A 129 -7.13 19.16 -5.73
CA VAL A 129 -6.48 20.41 -5.28
C VAL A 129 -4.96 20.38 -5.44
N GLY A 130 -4.41 19.30 -5.99
CA GLY A 130 -2.98 19.16 -6.19
C GLY A 130 -2.41 20.17 -7.17
N SER A 131 -1.19 20.61 -6.86
CA SER A 131 -0.38 21.51 -7.68
C SER A 131 0.78 20.76 -8.32
N VAL A 132 1.21 21.22 -9.49
CA VAL A 132 2.26 20.56 -10.28
C VAL A 132 3.64 21.05 -9.87
N CYS A 133 4.57 20.10 -9.67
CA CYS A 133 5.96 20.35 -9.35
C CYS A 133 6.90 19.57 -10.25
N ASN A 134 8.08 20.14 -10.48
CA ASN A 134 9.19 19.43 -11.10
C ASN A 134 10.19 19.01 -10.03
N TYR A 135 10.47 17.70 -9.99
CA TYR A 135 11.48 17.10 -9.14
C TYR A 135 12.39 16.21 -9.99
N ASN A 136 13.68 16.55 -10.04
CA ASN A 136 14.69 15.83 -10.86
C ASN A 136 14.25 15.55 -12.31
N GLY A 137 13.49 16.47 -12.93
CA GLY A 137 13.01 16.32 -14.31
C GLY A 137 11.67 15.60 -14.44
N SER A 138 11.19 14.93 -13.38
CA SER A 138 9.86 14.32 -13.34
C SER A 138 8.80 15.33 -12.89
N ILE A 139 7.63 15.27 -13.51
CA ILE A 139 6.48 16.09 -13.15
C ILE A 139 5.60 15.29 -12.19
N ILE A 140 5.50 15.78 -10.95
CA ILE A 140 4.69 15.18 -9.89
C ILE A 140 3.58 16.15 -9.46
N ARG A 141 2.51 15.58 -8.92
CA ARG A 141 1.36 16.31 -8.38
C ARG A 141 1.37 16.22 -6.87
N ILE A 142 1.31 17.36 -6.19
CA ILE A 142 1.49 17.44 -4.74
C ILE A 142 0.46 18.38 -4.11
N VAL A 143 0.09 18.10 -2.88
CA VAL A 143 -0.86 18.91 -2.11
C VAL A 143 -0.10 19.75 -1.10
N GLU A 144 -0.48 21.01 -0.94
CA GLU A 144 0.09 21.88 0.09
C GLU A 144 -0.65 21.62 1.41
N SER A 145 0.06 21.09 2.41
CA SER A 145 -0.51 20.78 3.72
C SER A 145 -0.35 21.93 4.70
N SER A 146 0.73 22.71 4.58
CA SER A 146 0.91 23.94 5.34
C SER A 146 1.86 24.92 4.64
N ARG A 147 1.73 26.20 4.98
CA ARG A 147 2.58 27.27 4.45
C ARG A 147 2.74 28.38 5.47
N THR A 148 3.98 28.87 5.60
CA THR A 148 4.33 29.99 6.47
C THR A 148 4.85 31.14 5.61
N ASP A 149 4.02 32.16 5.40
CA ASP A 149 4.31 33.27 4.48
C ASP A 149 5.09 34.44 5.12
N SER A 150 4.95 34.64 6.43
CA SER A 150 5.71 35.60 7.22
C SER A 150 6.33 34.91 8.43
N LYS A 151 7.65 35.04 8.58
CA LYS A 151 8.37 34.68 9.80
C LYS A 151 8.56 35.97 10.58
N GLU A 152 7.59 36.36 11.39
CA GLU A 152 7.82 37.45 12.35
C GLU A 152 8.69 36.93 13.48
N LEU A 153 9.82 37.59 13.71
CA LEU A 153 10.74 37.28 14.80
C LEU A 153 10.12 37.76 16.11
N GLU A 154 9.72 36.85 17.00
CA GLU A 154 9.54 37.22 18.39
C GLU A 154 10.92 37.41 19.06
N GLU A 155 11.04 38.40 19.94
CA GLU A 155 12.28 38.72 20.67
C GLU A 155 12.78 37.49 21.45
N GLY A 156 13.79 36.81 20.91
CA GLY A 156 14.58 35.80 21.63
C GLY A 156 14.40 34.33 21.22
N GLY A 157 13.61 34.00 20.19
CA GLY A 157 13.41 32.61 19.75
C GLY A 157 14.01 32.29 18.37
N MET A 158 14.66 31.13 18.23
CA MET A 158 14.90 30.52 16.91
C MET A 158 13.59 29.84 16.45
N LEU A 159 13.07 30.22 15.27
CA LEU A 159 11.89 29.59 14.68
C LEU A 159 12.28 28.31 13.93
N GLU A 160 12.08 27.16 14.56
CA GLU A 160 12.20 25.83 13.95
C GLU A 160 10.93 25.53 13.13
N GLY A 161 10.99 25.64 11.80
CA GLY A 161 9.85 25.30 10.93
C GLY A 161 10.13 25.41 9.43
N PHE A 162 9.35 24.68 8.62
CA PHE A 162 9.43 24.69 7.16
C PHE A 162 8.67 25.88 6.57
N ASP A 163 9.12 26.41 5.43
CA ASP A 163 8.40 27.47 4.71
C ASP A 163 7.11 26.94 4.07
N VAL A 164 7.17 25.70 3.59
CA VAL A 164 6.04 24.98 3.01
C VAL A 164 6.16 23.51 3.39
N THR A 165 5.05 22.89 3.78
CA THR A 165 4.93 21.44 3.89
C THR A 165 4.04 20.93 2.78
N LEU A 166 4.50 19.89 2.10
CA LEU A 166 3.83 19.33 0.93
C LEU A 166 3.63 17.83 1.11
N THR A 167 2.46 17.31 0.77
CA THR A 167 2.17 15.88 0.78
C THR A 167 2.00 15.34 -0.63
N SER A 168 2.48 14.12 -0.85
CA SER A 168 2.34 13.43 -2.13
C SER A 168 2.23 11.93 -1.95
N SER A 169 1.44 11.26 -2.78
CA SER A 169 1.18 9.83 -2.74
C SER A 169 2.45 9.08 -3.11
N ARG A 170 2.75 8.03 -2.35
CA ARG A 170 3.95 7.21 -2.59
C ARG A 170 3.92 6.51 -3.94
N GLN A 171 2.73 6.27 -4.49
CA GLN A 171 2.54 5.67 -5.80
C GLN A 171 3.24 6.46 -6.90
N GLN A 172 3.05 7.78 -6.96
CA GLN A 172 3.70 8.61 -8.01
C GLN A 172 5.22 8.45 -8.00
N TRP A 173 5.83 8.45 -6.81
CA TRP A 173 7.27 8.26 -6.67
C TRP A 173 7.72 6.87 -7.12
N SER A 174 6.96 5.84 -6.78
CA SER A 174 7.20 4.47 -7.23
C SER A 174 7.08 4.32 -8.75
N ASP A 175 6.07 4.94 -9.36
CA ASP A 175 5.82 4.89 -10.82
C ASP A 175 6.99 5.54 -11.60
N PHE A 176 7.61 6.56 -11.01
CA PHE A 176 8.82 7.20 -11.55
C PHE A 176 10.14 6.55 -11.09
N ASN A 177 10.08 5.44 -10.36
CA ASN A 177 11.24 4.76 -9.75
C ASN A 177 12.17 5.71 -8.98
N MET A 178 11.59 6.64 -8.22
CA MET A 178 12.30 7.65 -7.44
C MET A 178 11.76 7.73 -6.02
N ARG A 179 12.50 8.44 -5.17
CA ARG A 179 12.08 8.78 -3.81
C ARG A 179 12.48 10.22 -3.51
N PRO A 180 11.74 10.94 -2.68
CA PRO A 180 12.17 12.26 -2.20
C PRO A 180 13.40 12.10 -1.31
N ILE A 181 14.37 13.00 -1.45
CA ILE A 181 15.64 12.98 -0.73
C ILE A 181 15.88 14.35 -0.10
N VAL A 182 16.32 14.36 1.16
CA VAL A 182 16.75 15.59 1.84
C VAL A 182 17.92 16.24 1.10
N GLY A 183 17.86 17.56 0.91
CA GLY A 183 18.80 18.36 0.14
C GLY A 183 18.45 18.49 -1.34
N ALA A 184 17.54 17.68 -1.87
CA ALA A 184 17.10 17.79 -3.25
C ALA A 184 16.36 19.12 -3.50
N THR A 185 16.34 19.55 -4.77
CA THR A 185 15.64 20.78 -5.18
C THR A 185 14.35 20.43 -5.92
N LEU A 186 13.26 21.03 -5.48
CA LEU A 186 11.94 20.96 -6.11
C LEU A 186 11.58 22.33 -6.68
N THR A 187 10.95 22.36 -7.85
CA THR A 187 10.45 23.60 -8.47
C THR A 187 8.93 23.57 -8.55
N ARG A 188 8.28 24.62 -8.03
CA ARG A 188 6.82 24.78 -8.01
C ARG A 188 6.47 26.23 -8.36
N GLY A 189 5.62 26.42 -9.39
CA GLY A 189 5.19 27.77 -9.81
C GLY A 189 6.36 28.72 -10.07
N GLY A 190 7.44 28.23 -10.68
CA GLY A 190 8.67 29.00 -10.94
C GLY A 190 9.58 29.25 -9.74
N LYS A 191 9.17 28.90 -8.51
CA LYS A 191 9.98 29.02 -7.29
C LYS A 191 10.74 27.73 -7.01
N LYS A 192 11.97 27.86 -6.53
CA LYS A 192 12.82 26.73 -6.13
C LYS A 192 12.77 26.56 -4.61
N PHE A 193 12.64 25.31 -4.18
CA PHE A 193 12.61 24.90 -2.80
C PHE A 193 13.64 23.80 -2.59
N ARG A 194 14.29 23.79 -1.42
CA ARG A 194 15.13 22.70 -0.95
C ARG A 194 14.31 21.84 0.01
N VAL A 195 14.37 20.52 -0.19
CA VAL A 195 13.80 19.54 0.75
C VAL A 195 14.68 19.49 1.98
N GLU A 196 14.14 19.82 3.15
CA GLU A 196 14.85 19.71 4.44
C GLU A 196 14.40 18.49 5.24
N SER A 197 13.15 18.06 5.08
CA SER A 197 12.62 16.88 5.74
C SER A 197 11.80 16.04 4.78
N VAL A 198 11.87 14.73 4.97
CA VAL A 198 11.03 13.74 4.31
C VAL A 198 10.49 12.82 5.40
N VAL A 199 9.20 12.96 5.72
CA VAL A 199 8.48 12.03 6.57
C VAL A 199 7.74 11.05 5.67
N THR A 200 7.93 9.76 5.94
CA THR A 200 7.28 8.69 5.17
C THR A 200 6.13 8.12 6.00
N SER A 201 4.92 8.20 5.47
CA SER A 201 3.79 7.42 5.96
C SER A 201 3.55 6.23 5.01
N ASP A 202 2.57 5.41 5.34
CA ASP A 202 2.21 4.30 4.47
C ASP A 202 1.59 4.78 3.14
N GLY A 203 0.76 5.83 3.17
CA GLY A 203 0.08 6.33 1.96
C GLY A 203 0.84 7.43 1.21
N ALA A 204 1.68 8.20 1.90
CA ALA A 204 2.23 9.44 1.40
C ALA A 204 3.68 9.70 1.86
N PHE A 205 4.37 10.57 1.12
CA PHE A 205 5.51 11.33 1.62
C PHE A 205 5.03 12.73 2.00
N GLU A 206 5.48 13.19 3.16
CA GLU A 206 5.39 14.58 3.58
C GLU A 206 6.78 15.22 3.48
N LEU A 207 6.85 16.36 2.80
CA LEU A 207 8.07 17.07 2.46
C LEU A 207 8.06 18.42 3.17
N GLY A 208 8.98 18.60 4.11
CA GLY A 208 9.28 19.89 4.72
C GLY A 208 10.25 20.66 3.83
N LEU A 209 9.84 21.81 3.31
CA LEU A 209 10.62 22.59 2.35
C LEU A 209 11.06 23.94 2.89
N LEU A 210 12.27 24.34 2.52
CA LEU A 210 12.75 25.71 2.63
C LEU A 210 12.88 26.36 1.25
N LYS A 211 12.46 27.61 1.13
CA LYS A 211 12.60 28.40 -0.08
C LYS A 211 14.09 28.65 -0.32
N LYS A 212 14.58 28.32 -1.52
CA LYS A 212 15.93 28.73 -1.91
C LYS A 212 15.90 30.23 -2.21
N HIS A 213 16.66 31.00 -1.44
CA HIS A 213 17.08 32.33 -1.86
C HIS A 213 18.13 32.15 -2.95
N GLY A 214 17.78 32.60 -4.16
CA GLY A 214 18.72 32.70 -5.28
C GLY A 214 19.48 34.00 -5.20
#